data_AF-A0AAX1N3C9-F1
#
_entry.id   AF-A0AAX1N3C9-F1
#
_cell.length_a   1.000
_cell.length_b   1.000
_cell.length_c   1.000
_cell.angle_alpha   90.00
_cell.angle_beta   90.00
_cell.angle_gamma   90.00
#
_symmetry.space_group_name_H-M   'P 1'
#
loop_
_entity.id
_entity.type
_entity.pdbx_description
1 polymer ?
#
loop_
_entity_poly.entity_id
_entity_poly.type
_entity_poly.pdbx_seq_one_letter_code
_entity_poly.pdbx_strand_id
1 'polypeptide(L)'
;MKNFFIKILILFCTHSLFGQDCTSEKLSKHWKLRVNLSTFVAQKEGVDIDPKFINYDFMNLPIGVPFNYLDYVQLDQYNYVNIGDDKLISPAFEAYKKMKIAANKNNAVINIKSSYRNKSTQTYMLNKHGAHQAETPGYSEHHLLTTIDIRYCGENTKLFLWMLNHAHEYGWIPSYYFRKGTQIRREAWHWRYVGIEAAQWFRCTWNTEYSNEIYRLNRI
;
A
#
# COMPACT_ATOMS: atom_id res chain seq x y z
N MET A 1 44.08 38.43 -7.76
CA MET A 1 42.88 37.60 -8.07
C MET A 1 42.67 36.59 -6.96
N LYS A 2 41.54 36.66 -6.25
CA LYS A 2 40.63 35.51 -6.01
C LYS A 2 39.52 35.96 -5.06
N ASN A 3 38.36 36.23 -5.66
CA ASN A 3 37.10 36.55 -4.99
C ASN A 3 36.66 35.36 -4.12
N PHE A 4 36.43 35.62 -2.84
CA PHE A 4 35.76 34.68 -1.95
C PHE A 4 34.25 34.75 -2.22
N PHE A 5 33.75 33.89 -3.12
CA PHE A 5 32.32 33.65 -3.25
C PHE A 5 31.88 32.77 -2.08
N ILE A 6 31.18 33.37 -1.12
CA ILE A 6 30.41 32.65 -0.11
C ILE A 6 29.25 31.96 -0.85
N LYS A 7 29.40 30.67 -1.14
CA LYS A 7 28.28 29.82 -1.54
C LYS A 7 27.40 29.61 -0.31
N ILE A 8 26.32 30.39 -0.22
CA ILE A 8 25.20 30.07 0.66
C ILE A 8 24.58 28.79 0.10
N LEU A 9 24.96 27.65 0.69
CA LEU A 9 24.33 26.36 0.42
C LEU A 9 22.95 26.41 1.07
N ILE A 10 21.93 26.79 0.30
CA ILE A 10 20.54 26.62 0.71
C ILE A 10 20.32 25.11 0.78
N LEU A 11 20.42 24.54 1.98
CA LEU A 11 19.89 23.21 2.27
C LEU A 11 18.38 23.28 2.08
N PHE A 12 17.91 22.96 0.88
CA PHE A 12 16.58 22.39 0.74
C PHE A 12 16.61 21.03 1.42
N CYS A 13 16.28 21.00 2.71
CA CYS A 13 15.89 19.78 3.39
C CYS A 13 14.64 19.24 2.71
N THR A 14 14.81 18.44 1.68
CA THR A 14 13.77 17.62 1.09
C THR A 14 13.49 16.45 2.04
N HIS A 15 12.91 16.75 3.21
CA HIS A 15 12.45 15.75 4.21
C HIS A 15 11.25 14.93 3.73
N SER A 16 11.12 14.72 2.42
CA SER A 16 9.93 14.15 1.81
C SER A 16 10.21 12.87 1.02
N LEU A 17 11.46 12.40 1.02
CA LEU A 17 11.92 11.18 0.35
C LEU A 17 12.38 10.07 1.30
N PHE A 18 12.67 10.38 2.56
CA PHE A 18 13.02 9.39 3.57
C PHE A 18 11.90 9.37 4.61
N GLY A 19 11.32 8.19 4.83
CA GLY A 19 10.34 7.99 5.89
C GLY A 19 10.87 8.49 7.23
N GLN A 20 9.99 9.08 8.04
CA GLN A 20 10.38 9.55 9.37
C GLN A 20 10.66 8.32 10.26
N ASP A 21 11.85 8.27 10.86
CA ASP A 21 12.16 7.23 11.85
C ASP A 21 11.33 7.48 13.11
N CYS A 22 10.35 6.61 13.33
CA CYS A 22 9.45 6.68 14.47
C CYS A 22 9.96 5.96 15.73
N THR A 23 11.09 5.28 15.59
CA THR A 23 11.74 4.51 16.65
C THR A 23 13.24 4.77 16.62
N SER A 24 13.90 4.73 17.77
CA SER A 24 15.37 4.71 17.86
C SER A 24 15.98 3.40 17.35
N GLU A 25 15.14 2.37 17.12
CA GLU A 25 15.56 1.12 16.49
C GLU A 25 15.72 1.29 14.98
N LYS A 26 16.89 0.87 14.47
CA LYS A 26 17.23 0.92 13.04
C LYS A 26 16.26 0.05 12.23
N LEU A 27 15.76 0.61 11.13
CA LEU A 27 14.95 -0.05 10.08
C LEU A 27 15.43 -1.50 9.76
N SER A 28 16.74 -1.73 9.78
CA SER A 28 17.37 -3.01 9.40
C SER A 28 17.08 -4.20 10.31
N LYS A 29 16.66 -4.00 11.58
CA LYS A 29 16.27 -5.10 12.48
C LYS A 29 14.98 -5.80 12.03
N HIS A 30 14.07 -5.09 11.35
CA HIS A 30 12.78 -5.61 10.87
C HIS A 30 12.79 -6.02 9.39
N TRP A 31 13.98 -6.09 8.77
CA TRP A 31 14.15 -6.37 7.34
C TRP A 31 14.53 -7.82 7.01
N LYS A 32 15.11 -8.56 7.96
CA LYS A 32 15.70 -9.89 7.72
C LYS A 32 14.70 -11.05 7.56
N LEU A 33 13.41 -10.83 7.73
CA LEU A 33 12.40 -11.90 7.71
C LEU A 33 11.60 -11.98 6.40
N ARG A 34 11.78 -11.02 5.48
CA ARG A 34 10.85 -10.76 4.37
C ARG A 34 11.07 -11.65 3.16
N VAL A 35 10.52 -12.87 3.13
CA VAL A 35 10.45 -13.67 1.88
C VAL A 35 9.18 -14.53 1.84
N ASN A 36 8.58 -14.60 0.64
CA ASN A 36 8.13 -15.83 -0.06
C ASN A 36 6.69 -15.90 -0.61
N LEU A 37 5.82 -14.90 -0.43
CA LEU A 37 4.42 -15.05 -0.90
C LEU A 37 4.19 -14.61 -2.36
N SER A 38 4.69 -13.44 -2.80
CA SER A 38 4.34 -12.95 -4.14
C SER A 38 4.97 -13.77 -5.27
N THR A 39 6.19 -14.29 -5.08
CA THR A 39 6.87 -15.17 -6.04
C THR A 39 6.09 -16.46 -6.21
N PHE A 40 5.62 -17.05 -5.11
CA PHE A 40 4.82 -18.27 -5.15
C PHE A 40 3.49 -18.06 -5.89
N VAL A 41 2.76 -16.97 -5.60
CA VAL A 41 1.48 -16.68 -6.26
C VAL A 41 1.69 -16.32 -7.74
N ALA A 42 2.66 -15.47 -8.04
CA ALA A 42 2.95 -15.07 -9.41
C ALA A 42 3.40 -16.25 -10.27
N GLN A 43 4.29 -17.10 -9.76
CA GLN A 43 4.74 -18.30 -10.47
C GLN A 43 3.63 -19.35 -10.61
N LYS A 44 2.81 -19.57 -9.57
CA LYS A 44 1.67 -20.51 -9.63
C LYS A 44 0.61 -20.09 -10.64
N GLU A 45 0.41 -18.79 -10.82
CA GLU A 45 -0.59 -18.22 -11.74
C GLU A 45 -0.01 -17.85 -13.12
N GLY A 46 1.22 -18.26 -13.46
CA GLY A 46 1.83 -18.05 -14.78
C GLY A 46 2.17 -16.59 -15.09
N VAL A 47 2.41 -15.79 -14.05
CA VAL A 47 2.84 -14.41 -14.16
C VAL A 47 4.37 -14.39 -14.18
N ASP A 48 4.90 -14.34 -15.40
CA ASP A 48 6.34 -14.26 -15.66
C ASP A 48 6.84 -12.87 -15.24
N ILE A 49 7.54 -12.80 -14.12
CA ILE A 49 8.14 -11.56 -13.63
C ILE A 49 9.64 -11.64 -13.87
N ASP A 50 10.19 -10.67 -14.60
CA ASP A 50 11.64 -10.59 -14.78
C ASP A 50 12.28 -10.19 -13.44
N PRO A 51 13.08 -11.07 -12.82
CA PRO A 51 13.71 -10.80 -11.52
C PRO A 51 14.70 -9.63 -11.55
N LYS A 52 15.07 -9.14 -12.74
CA LYS A 52 15.93 -7.95 -12.90
C LYS A 52 15.17 -6.63 -12.75
N PHE A 53 13.86 -6.64 -12.97
CA PHE A 53 13.02 -5.45 -12.84
C PHE A 53 12.24 -5.51 -11.55
N ILE A 54 12.91 -5.05 -10.50
CA ILE A 54 12.28 -4.81 -9.22
C ILE A 54 11.75 -3.38 -9.25
N ASN A 55 10.42 -3.22 -9.35
CA ASN A 55 9.82 -1.91 -9.06
C ASN A 55 9.94 -1.66 -7.56
N TYR A 56 9.92 -0.41 -7.11
CA TYR A 56 9.92 -0.08 -5.69
C TYR A 56 8.66 0.75 -5.36
N ASP A 57 8.04 0.45 -4.24
CA ASP A 57 7.08 1.29 -3.56
C ASP A 57 7.77 2.53 -3.02
N PHE A 58 6.95 3.41 -2.50
CA PHE A 58 7.32 4.71 -1.99
C PHE A 58 8.06 4.68 -0.66
N MET A 59 8.20 3.51 -0.05
CA MET A 59 9.11 3.26 1.06
C MET A 59 10.50 2.84 0.55
N ASN A 60 10.72 2.93 -0.77
CA ASN A 60 11.85 2.33 -1.49
C ASN A 60 11.92 0.81 -1.25
N LEU A 61 10.76 0.16 -1.06
CA LEU A 61 10.64 -1.27 -0.88
C LEU A 61 10.15 -1.91 -2.16
N PRO A 62 10.71 -3.02 -2.61
CA PRO A 62 10.39 -3.59 -3.91
C PRO A 62 8.89 -3.97 -4.10
N ILE A 63 8.23 -3.37 -5.10
CA ILE A 63 6.95 -3.78 -5.70
C ILE A 63 7.22 -4.78 -6.83
N GLY A 64 6.50 -5.90 -6.80
CA GLY A 64 6.41 -6.82 -7.94
C GLY A 64 7.12 -8.17 -7.79
N VAL A 65 7.94 -8.43 -6.76
CA VAL A 65 8.53 -9.76 -6.43
C VAL A 65 8.81 -9.80 -4.90
N PRO A 66 8.85 -10.95 -4.18
CA PRO A 66 8.13 -11.16 -2.91
C PRO A 66 8.59 -10.27 -1.78
N PHE A 67 7.86 -9.19 -1.54
CA PHE A 67 7.86 -8.58 -0.21
C PHE A 67 6.51 -8.78 0.43
N ASN A 68 6.51 -9.82 1.26
CA ASN A 68 5.50 -10.09 2.23
C ASN A 68 5.82 -9.22 3.46
N TYR A 69 4.88 -8.39 3.92
CA TYR A 69 4.95 -7.82 5.27
C TYR A 69 4.37 -8.80 6.31
N LEU A 70 3.89 -9.97 5.87
CA LEU A 70 3.36 -11.02 6.75
C LEU A 70 4.47 -11.90 7.34
N ASP A 71 5.66 -11.39 7.63
CA ASP A 71 6.67 -12.17 8.37
C ASP A 71 6.15 -12.67 9.73
N TYR A 72 5.08 -12.05 10.24
CA TYR A 72 4.33 -12.48 11.42
C TYR A 72 3.24 -13.52 11.18
N VAL A 73 2.86 -13.76 9.92
CA VAL A 73 1.97 -14.87 9.55
C VAL A 73 2.76 -15.79 8.63
N GLN A 74 3.44 -16.77 9.22
CA GLN A 74 3.80 -17.95 8.46
C GLN A 74 2.52 -18.49 7.84
N LEU A 75 2.37 -18.31 6.53
CA LEU A 75 1.36 -18.98 5.75
C LEU A 75 1.89 -20.39 5.52
N ASP A 76 1.76 -21.21 6.55
CA ASP A 76 1.87 -22.66 6.46
C ASP A 76 0.99 -23.23 5.33
N GLN A 77 -0.13 -22.56 5.02
CA GLN A 77 -1.00 -22.84 3.88
C GLN A 77 -1.54 -21.57 3.19
N TYR A 78 -1.55 -21.57 1.86
CA TYR A 78 -2.16 -20.52 1.03
C TYR A 78 -3.69 -20.62 1.06
N ASN A 79 -4.30 -20.17 2.16
CA ASN A 79 -5.74 -20.18 2.33
C ASN A 79 -6.31 -18.79 2.03
N TYR A 80 -7.19 -18.71 1.03
CA TYR A 80 -7.92 -17.50 0.67
C TYR A 80 -9.43 -17.69 0.84
N VAL A 81 -10.13 -16.58 1.00
CA VAL A 81 -11.58 -16.51 1.15
C VAL A 81 -12.17 -15.79 -0.05
N ASN A 82 -13.22 -16.38 -0.63
CA ASN A 82 -14.01 -15.73 -1.69
C ASN A 82 -14.98 -14.71 -1.08
N ILE A 83 -15.13 -13.56 -1.73
CA ILE A 83 -15.98 -12.44 -1.33
C ILE A 83 -16.80 -12.04 -2.55
N GLY A 84 -17.85 -12.79 -2.86
CA GLY A 84 -18.49 -12.71 -4.17
C GLY A 84 -17.49 -13.10 -5.27
N ASP A 85 -17.29 -12.22 -6.25
CA ASP A 85 -16.32 -12.42 -7.35
C ASP A 85 -14.86 -12.08 -6.96
N ASP A 86 -14.68 -11.51 -5.77
CA ASP A 86 -13.39 -11.07 -5.25
C ASP A 86 -12.78 -12.10 -4.28
N LYS A 87 -11.49 -11.93 -3.95
CA LYS A 87 -10.74 -12.85 -3.09
C LYS A 87 -9.74 -12.12 -2.21
N LEU A 88 -9.56 -12.59 -0.98
CA LEU A 88 -8.50 -12.13 -0.08
C LEU A 88 -7.85 -13.32 0.61
N ILE A 89 -6.57 -13.21 0.92
CA ILE A 89 -5.91 -14.20 1.78
C ILE A 89 -6.52 -14.12 3.18
N SER A 90 -6.64 -15.24 3.87
CA SER A 90 -7.42 -15.35 5.12
C SER A 90 -7.08 -14.26 6.16
N PRO A 91 -5.80 -13.93 6.44
CA PRO A 91 -5.46 -12.84 7.35
C PRO A 91 -6.00 -11.47 6.90
N ALA A 92 -5.91 -11.16 5.61
CA ALA A 92 -6.45 -9.92 5.06
C ALA A 92 -7.98 -9.90 5.13
N PHE A 93 -8.64 -11.04 4.86
CA PHE A 93 -10.09 -11.14 4.99
C PHE A 93 -10.58 -10.89 6.42
N GLU A 94 -9.94 -11.50 7.42
CA GLU A 94 -10.30 -11.31 8.83
C GLU A 94 -10.06 -9.86 9.27
N ALA A 95 -8.95 -9.25 8.85
CA ALA A 95 -8.68 -7.84 9.06
C ALA A 95 -9.75 -6.95 8.42
N TYR A 96 -10.12 -7.22 7.17
CA TYR A 96 -11.19 -6.52 6.44
C TYR A 96 -12.53 -6.60 7.19
N LYS A 97 -12.92 -7.79 7.67
CA LYS A 97 -14.17 -8.00 8.41
C LYS A 97 -14.22 -7.16 9.69
N LYS A 98 -13.13 -7.17 10.48
CA LYS A 98 -13.02 -6.35 11.71
C LYS A 98 -13.10 -4.85 11.38
N MET A 99 -12.33 -4.40 10.39
CA MET A 99 -12.32 -3.00 9.94
C MET A 99 -13.71 -2.56 9.46
N LYS A 100 -14.39 -3.37 8.65
CA LYS A 100 -15.74 -3.08 8.14
C LYS A 100 -16.78 -2.92 9.26
N ILE A 101 -16.72 -3.79 10.28
CA ILE A 101 -17.63 -3.69 11.44
C ILE A 101 -17.38 -2.39 12.21
N ALA A 102 -16.12 -2.03 12.46
CA ALA A 102 -15.77 -0.80 13.16
C ALA A 102 -16.15 0.45 12.37
N ALA A 103 -15.95 0.44 11.06
CA ALA A 103 -16.33 1.53 10.16
C ALA A 103 -17.85 1.74 10.16
N ASN A 104 -18.63 0.67 10.06
CA ASN A 104 -20.08 0.73 10.05
C ASN A 104 -20.66 1.33 11.35
N LYS A 105 -20.04 1.05 12.50
CA LYS A 105 -20.42 1.68 13.79
C LYS A 105 -20.25 3.21 13.79
N ASN A 106 -19.41 3.74 12.91
CA ASN A 106 -19.11 5.16 12.75
C ASN A 106 -19.71 5.74 11.46
N ASN A 107 -20.73 5.10 10.87
CA ASN A 107 -21.37 5.50 9.61
C ASN A 107 -20.41 5.57 8.41
N ALA A 108 -19.28 4.88 8.47
CA ALA A 108 -18.34 4.71 7.35
C ALA A 108 -18.55 3.32 6.72
N VAL A 109 -19.13 3.26 5.52
CA VAL A 109 -19.47 1.99 4.87
C VAL A 109 -18.34 1.53 3.96
N ILE A 110 -17.70 0.41 4.30
CA ILE A 110 -16.62 -0.17 3.50
C ILE A 110 -17.16 -1.32 2.63
N ASN A 111 -17.17 -1.10 1.32
CA ASN A 111 -17.55 -2.13 0.33
C ASN A 111 -16.44 -2.31 -0.71
N ILE A 112 -16.06 -3.57 -0.94
CA ILE A 112 -15.05 -3.90 -1.94
C ILE A 112 -15.62 -3.66 -3.33
N LYS A 113 -14.85 -2.96 -4.15
CA LYS A 113 -15.06 -2.77 -5.58
C LYS A 113 -14.30 -3.82 -6.38
N SER A 114 -13.07 -4.10 -5.97
CA SER A 114 -12.16 -5.05 -6.58
C SER A 114 -11.11 -5.45 -5.55
N SER A 115 -10.70 -6.71 -5.53
CA SER A 115 -9.55 -7.19 -4.77
C SER A 115 -8.62 -7.99 -5.68
N TYR A 116 -8.71 -9.31 -5.74
CA TYR A 116 -7.81 -10.12 -6.53
C TYR A 116 -7.98 -9.89 -8.02
N ARG A 117 -6.87 -9.70 -8.73
CA ARG A 117 -6.82 -9.70 -10.19
C ARG A 117 -5.83 -10.74 -10.64
N ASN A 118 -6.24 -11.62 -11.54
CA ASN A 118 -5.30 -12.46 -12.27
C ASN A 118 -4.63 -11.66 -13.40
N LYS A 119 -3.70 -12.28 -14.13
CA LYS A 119 -2.98 -11.66 -15.26
C LYS A 119 -3.93 -11.07 -16.31
N SER A 120 -4.94 -11.83 -16.72
CA SER A 120 -5.89 -11.41 -17.76
C SER A 120 -6.69 -10.19 -17.34
N THR A 121 -7.24 -10.20 -16.11
CA THR A 121 -7.95 -9.05 -15.54
C THR A 121 -7.05 -7.83 -15.45
N GLN A 122 -5.79 -8.00 -15.02
CA GLN A 122 -4.86 -6.88 -14.92
C GLN A 122 -4.46 -6.34 -16.31
N THR A 123 -4.28 -7.20 -17.31
CA THR A 123 -4.05 -6.78 -18.71
C THR A 123 -5.23 -5.96 -19.22
N TYR A 124 -6.47 -6.39 -18.95
CA TYR A 124 -7.65 -5.61 -19.30
C TYR A 124 -7.66 -4.24 -18.62
N MET A 125 -7.35 -4.17 -17.32
CA MET A 125 -7.29 -2.89 -16.59
C MET A 125 -6.22 -1.97 -17.16
N LEU A 126 -5.03 -2.49 -17.48
CA LEU A 126 -3.96 -1.72 -18.12
C LEU A 126 -4.39 -1.18 -19.48
N ASN A 127 -4.96 -2.02 -20.34
CA ASN A 127 -5.40 -1.60 -21.67
C ASN A 127 -6.51 -0.55 -21.61
N LYS A 128 -7.39 -0.64 -20.61
CA LYS A 128 -8.52 0.27 -20.43
C LYS A 128 -8.13 1.62 -19.84
N HIS A 129 -7.26 1.62 -18.84
CA HIS A 129 -6.97 2.80 -18.02
C HIS A 129 -5.58 3.42 -18.27
N GLY A 130 -4.70 2.67 -18.93
CA GLY A 130 -3.33 3.07 -19.22
C GLY A 130 -2.39 2.96 -18.01
N ALA A 131 -1.08 3.05 -18.30
CA ALA A 131 0.00 2.84 -17.33
C ALA A 131 0.08 3.92 -16.22
N HIS A 132 -0.73 4.98 -16.29
CA HIS A 132 -0.85 6.00 -15.24
C HIS A 132 -1.86 5.63 -14.14
N GLN A 133 -2.72 4.64 -14.41
CA GLN A 133 -3.82 4.24 -13.51
C GLN A 133 -3.86 2.73 -13.23
N ALA A 134 -3.11 1.94 -13.97
CA ALA A 134 -3.02 0.51 -13.77
C ALA A 134 -1.59 0.03 -13.98
N GLU A 135 -1.10 -0.77 -13.03
CA GLU A 135 0.22 -1.40 -13.13
C GLU A 135 0.25 -2.44 -14.25
N THR A 136 1.45 -2.63 -14.80
CA THR A 136 1.74 -3.75 -15.71
C THR A 136 1.41 -5.09 -15.02
N PRO A 137 0.79 -6.06 -15.72
CA PRO A 137 0.57 -7.40 -15.17
C PRO A 137 1.86 -7.99 -14.58
N GLY A 138 1.78 -8.54 -13.37
CA GLY A 138 2.94 -8.96 -12.56
C GLY A 138 3.41 -7.95 -11.53
N TYR A 139 3.10 -6.67 -11.71
CA TYR A 139 3.51 -5.60 -10.79
C TYR A 139 2.35 -5.03 -9.96
N SER A 140 1.11 -5.44 -10.23
CA SER A 140 -0.06 -5.00 -9.45
C SER A 140 -0.13 -5.67 -8.08
N GLU A 141 -0.36 -4.89 -7.03
CA GLU A 141 -0.63 -5.42 -5.69
C GLU A 141 -1.90 -6.29 -5.62
N HIS A 142 -2.84 -6.12 -6.56
CA HIS A 142 -4.04 -6.95 -6.66
C HIS A 142 -3.74 -8.43 -6.96
N HIS A 143 -2.56 -8.75 -7.51
CA HIS A 143 -2.13 -10.14 -7.68
C HIS A 143 -1.89 -10.86 -6.35
N LEU A 144 -1.75 -10.13 -5.25
CA LEU A 144 -1.23 -10.64 -3.98
C LEU A 144 -2.32 -11.11 -3.01
N LEU A 145 -3.60 -11.02 -3.39
CA LEU A 145 -4.76 -11.30 -2.51
C LEU A 145 -4.80 -10.47 -1.22
N THR A 146 -4.05 -9.38 -1.15
CA THR A 146 -3.93 -8.54 0.06
C THR A 146 -4.43 -7.12 -0.17
N THR A 147 -5.05 -6.84 -1.30
CA THR A 147 -5.39 -5.49 -1.72
C THR A 147 -6.87 -5.37 -1.98
N ILE A 148 -7.46 -4.24 -1.59
CA ILE A 148 -8.84 -3.89 -1.88
C ILE A 148 -8.91 -2.48 -2.47
N ASP A 149 -9.72 -2.34 -3.51
CA ASP A 149 -10.30 -1.06 -3.93
C ASP A 149 -11.65 -0.90 -3.26
N ILE A 150 -11.88 0.25 -2.63
CA ILE A 150 -13.09 0.51 -1.86
C ILE A 150 -14.05 1.41 -2.65
N ARG A 151 -15.31 0.98 -2.80
CA ARG A 151 -16.36 1.75 -3.46
C ARG A 151 -16.59 3.06 -2.72
N TYR A 152 -16.73 4.15 -3.49
CA TYR A 152 -17.02 5.51 -2.99
C TYR A 152 -15.98 6.09 -2.02
N CYS A 153 -14.80 5.47 -1.88
CA CYS A 153 -13.70 6.01 -1.11
C CYS A 153 -12.88 6.99 -1.97
N GLY A 154 -13.42 8.20 -2.17
CA GLY A 154 -12.75 9.29 -2.88
C GLY A 154 -11.93 10.17 -1.95
N GLU A 155 -10.96 10.90 -2.51
CA GLU A 155 -10.02 11.77 -1.78
C GLU A 155 -10.70 12.82 -0.88
N ASN A 156 -11.94 13.24 -1.17
CA ASN A 156 -12.69 14.23 -0.36
C ASN A 156 -13.89 13.62 0.40
N THR A 157 -13.84 12.33 0.71
CA THR A 157 -14.97 11.64 1.36
C THR A 157 -14.74 11.41 2.84
N LYS A 158 -15.82 11.40 3.63
CA LYS A 158 -15.79 10.99 5.04
C LYS A 158 -15.27 9.56 5.22
N LEU A 159 -15.54 8.69 4.25
CA LEU A 159 -15.02 7.33 4.22
C LEU A 159 -13.49 7.33 4.15
N PHE A 160 -12.90 8.13 3.24
CA PHE A 160 -11.45 8.22 3.14
C PHE A 160 -10.82 8.82 4.40
N LEU A 161 -11.43 9.85 4.99
CA LEU A 161 -11.01 10.38 6.28
C LEU A 161 -11.03 9.30 7.38
N TRP A 162 -12.09 8.51 7.46
CA TRP A 162 -12.18 7.41 8.43
C TRP A 162 -11.06 6.39 8.20
N MET A 163 -10.81 6.02 6.94
CA MET A 163 -9.76 5.08 6.58
C MET A 163 -8.37 5.60 6.96
N LEU A 164 -8.05 6.88 6.69
CA LEU A 164 -6.77 7.47 7.10
C LEU A 164 -6.56 7.45 8.62
N ASN A 165 -7.64 7.61 9.39
CA ASN A 165 -7.57 7.57 10.85
C ASN A 165 -7.44 6.15 11.41
N HIS A 166 -8.05 5.14 10.80
CA HIS A 166 -8.27 3.86 11.47
C HIS A 166 -7.76 2.63 10.74
N ALA A 167 -7.57 2.67 9.42
CA ALA A 167 -7.26 1.47 8.64
C ALA A 167 -5.97 0.76 9.09
N HIS A 168 -4.99 1.55 9.55
CA HIS A 168 -3.71 1.06 10.06
C HIS A 168 -3.86 0.20 11.34
N GLU A 169 -4.87 0.46 12.17
CA GLU A 169 -5.19 -0.34 13.37
C GLU A 169 -5.58 -1.77 13.01
N TYR A 170 -6.05 -1.98 11.77
CA TYR A 170 -6.44 -3.27 11.21
C TYR A 170 -5.40 -3.82 10.23
N GLY A 171 -4.24 -3.17 10.08
CA GLY A 171 -3.17 -3.64 9.20
C GLY A 171 -3.28 -3.20 7.75
N TRP A 172 -4.07 -2.17 7.43
CA TRP A 172 -4.25 -1.65 6.08
C TRP A 172 -3.56 -0.29 5.88
N ILE A 173 -2.95 -0.09 4.71
CA ILE A 173 -2.27 1.15 4.33
C ILE A 173 -2.72 1.66 2.95
N PRO A 174 -2.73 2.97 2.70
CA PRO A 174 -3.07 3.56 1.41
C PRO A 174 -1.82 3.63 0.52
N SER A 175 -1.37 2.47 0.04
CA SER A 175 -0.07 2.27 -0.61
C SER A 175 0.18 3.16 -1.84
N TYR A 176 -0.85 3.55 -2.58
CA TYR A 176 -0.70 4.46 -3.73
C TYR A 176 -0.99 5.92 -3.41
N TYR A 177 -1.55 6.24 -2.25
CA TYR A 177 -2.03 7.59 -1.97
C TYR A 177 -0.89 8.57 -1.63
N PHE A 178 0.00 8.14 -0.75
CA PHE A 178 1.18 8.90 -0.33
C PHE A 178 2.43 8.57 -1.15
N ARG A 179 2.28 7.73 -2.18
CA ARG A 179 3.35 7.29 -3.06
C ARG A 179 3.87 8.46 -3.90
N LYS A 180 5.19 8.66 -3.87
CA LYS A 180 5.90 9.71 -4.62
C LYS A 180 6.81 9.06 -5.66
N GLY A 181 7.09 9.78 -6.76
CA GLY A 181 8.09 9.41 -7.76
C GLY A 181 7.67 8.28 -8.71
N THR A 182 6.37 8.01 -8.84
CA THR A 182 5.88 6.89 -9.65
C THR A 182 5.00 7.36 -10.80
N GLN A 183 4.93 6.54 -11.83
CA GLN A 183 4.04 6.78 -12.97
C GLN A 183 2.56 6.57 -12.63
N ILE A 184 2.22 5.84 -11.55
CA ILE A 184 0.84 5.65 -11.13
C ILE A 184 0.37 6.85 -10.31
N ARG A 185 -0.85 7.31 -10.58
CA ARG A 185 -1.49 8.39 -9.83
C ARG A 185 -1.77 8.03 -8.38
N ARG A 186 -2.07 9.05 -7.58
CA ARG A 186 -2.64 8.90 -6.25
C ARG A 186 -4.03 8.25 -6.30
N GLU A 187 -4.26 7.26 -5.43
CA GLU A 187 -5.51 6.48 -5.40
C GLU A 187 -6.07 6.37 -3.96
N ALA A 188 -7.12 7.15 -3.65
CA ALA A 188 -7.75 7.16 -2.31
C ALA A 188 -8.53 5.87 -1.99
N TRP A 189 -8.92 5.11 -3.02
CA TRP A 189 -9.69 3.89 -2.89
C TRP A 189 -8.83 2.64 -2.68
N HIS A 190 -7.54 2.70 -2.97
CA HIS A 190 -6.65 1.54 -3.00
C HIS A 190 -5.97 1.34 -1.65
N TRP A 191 -6.25 0.20 -1.01
CA TRP A 191 -5.74 -0.14 0.32
C TRP A 191 -5.10 -1.52 0.33
N ARG A 192 -3.91 -1.59 0.90
CA ARG A 192 -3.09 -2.80 0.99
C ARG A 192 -2.99 -3.30 2.42
N TYR A 193 -3.29 -4.58 2.64
CA TYR A 193 -3.04 -5.26 3.89
C TYR A 193 -1.56 -5.66 4.00
N VAL A 194 -0.96 -5.26 5.11
CA VAL A 194 0.44 -5.50 5.46
C VAL A 194 0.61 -6.08 6.87
N GLY A 195 -0.49 -6.26 7.62
CA GLY A 195 -0.45 -6.62 9.04
C GLY A 195 -0.35 -5.40 9.96
N ILE A 196 -0.80 -5.56 11.21
CA ILE A 196 -1.01 -4.44 12.15
C ILE A 196 0.30 -3.70 12.45
N GLU A 197 1.36 -4.42 12.83
CA GLU A 197 2.65 -3.81 13.18
C GLU A 197 3.24 -3.00 12.02
N ALA A 198 3.24 -3.59 10.82
CA ALA A 198 3.74 -2.91 9.62
C ALA A 198 2.89 -1.67 9.28
N ALA A 199 1.56 -1.75 9.43
CA ALA A 199 0.69 -0.62 9.14
C ALA A 199 0.78 0.50 10.20
N GLN A 200 0.99 0.16 11.47
CA GLN A 200 1.26 1.15 12.52
C GLN A 200 2.58 1.86 12.27
N TRP A 201 3.62 1.10 11.94
CA TRP A 201 4.91 1.66 11.57
C TRP A 201 4.77 2.60 10.37
N PHE A 202 4.08 2.15 9.33
CA PHE A 202 3.74 2.94 8.16
C PHE A 202 3.06 4.28 8.49
N ARG A 203 1.99 4.22 9.30
CA ARG A 203 1.23 5.40 9.72
C ARG A 203 2.10 6.41 10.46
N CYS A 204 3.05 5.91 11.25
CA CYS A 204 3.98 6.75 11.97
C CYS A 204 5.02 7.38 11.03
N THR A 205 5.64 6.58 10.17
CA THR A 205 6.70 7.04 9.26
C THR A 205 6.22 8.13 8.29
N TRP A 206 4.94 8.13 7.93
CA TRP A 206 4.28 9.16 7.12
C TRP A 206 3.40 10.10 7.95
N ASN A 207 3.70 10.29 9.24
CA ASN A 207 2.81 11.03 10.13
C ASN A 207 2.53 12.46 9.63
N THR A 208 3.51 13.14 9.04
CA THR A 208 3.28 14.47 8.45
C THR A 208 2.30 14.43 7.29
N GLU A 209 2.49 13.54 6.32
CA GLU A 209 1.57 13.37 5.18
C GLU A 209 0.15 13.02 5.64
N TYR A 210 0.00 12.05 6.55
CA TYR A 210 -1.29 11.70 7.14
C TYR A 210 -1.92 12.88 7.87
N SER A 211 -1.17 13.57 8.73
CA SER A 211 -1.70 14.66 9.55
C SER A 211 -2.15 15.84 8.70
N ASN A 212 -1.37 16.20 7.68
CA ASN A 212 -1.73 17.24 6.73
C ASN A 212 -3.02 16.90 5.98
N GLU A 213 -3.14 15.64 5.56
CA GLU A 213 -4.30 15.19 4.79
C GLU A 213 -5.56 15.08 5.64
N ILE A 214 -5.46 14.54 6.86
CA ILE A 214 -6.54 14.51 7.85
C ILE A 214 -6.97 15.94 8.20
N TYR A 215 -6.01 16.85 8.42
CA TYR A 215 -6.30 18.26 8.68
C TYR A 215 -7.04 18.91 7.51
N ARG A 216 -6.61 18.67 6.27
CA ARG A 216 -7.28 19.15 5.06
C ARG A 216 -8.73 18.65 5.00
N LEU A 217 -8.95 17.36 5.27
CA LEU A 217 -10.27 16.73 5.17
C LEU A 217 -11.24 17.17 6.27
N ASN A 218 -10.74 17.47 7.47
CA ASN A 218 -11.58 18.00 8.56
C ASN A 218 -12.12 19.42 8.28
N ARG A 219 -11.65 20.09 7.23
CA ARG A 219 -12.08 21.44 6.84
C ARG A 219 -13.09 21.46 5.69
N ILE A 220 -13.46 20.29 5.17
CA ILE A 220 -14.42 20.11 4.05
C ILE A 220 -15.73 19.56 4.62
#